data_AF-A0A358CVV1-F1
#
_entry.id   AF-A0A358CVV1-F1
#
_cell.length_a   1.000
_cell.length_b   1.000
_cell.length_c   1.000
_cell.angle_alpha   90.00
_cell.angle_beta   90.00
_cell.angle_gamma   90.00
#
_symmetry.space_group_name_H-M   'P 1'
#
loop_
_entity.id
_entity.type
_entity.pdbx_description
1 polymer ?
#
loop_
_entity_poly.entity_id
_entity_poly.type
_entity_poly.pdbx_seq_one_letter_code
_entity_poly.pdbx_strand_id
1 'polypeptide(L)'
;MIGPERWDTPYMFDGLFDKPRSHHKMSHNQTTMIDDLLKVDRFHMEQYVYLIQRMMNIQDADGATLLDNTLFTFGSGLGDGSTHQYNDLPIIVAGGGNRTTRGMHFHMSEGTPLANLWLTQAQMMGVPIDTFADSTDVIRGYVNG
;
A
#
# COMPACT_ATOMS: atom_id res chain seq x y z
N MET A 1 -5.17 -3.80 0.20
CA MET A 1 -6.12 -4.89 -0.10
C MET A 1 -7.46 -4.26 -0.49
N ILE A 2 -7.87 -4.32 -1.77
CA ILE A 2 -9.19 -3.84 -2.20
C ILE A 2 -10.15 -5.03 -2.08
N GLY A 3 -10.92 -5.05 -1.00
CA GLY A 3 -11.89 -6.11 -0.68
C GLY A 3 -11.44 -7.01 0.47
N PRO A 4 -12.37 -7.53 1.30
CA PRO A 4 -12.01 -8.37 2.42
C PRO A 4 -11.64 -9.76 1.90
N GLU A 5 -10.34 -10.05 1.73
CA GLU A 5 -9.90 -11.44 1.69
C GLU A 5 -10.21 -12.04 3.06
N ARG A 6 -11.35 -12.73 3.18
CA ARG A 6 -11.69 -13.46 4.41
C ARG A 6 -10.81 -14.69 4.49
N TRP A 7 -9.61 -14.53 5.05
CA TRP A 7 -8.64 -15.57 5.37
C TRP A 7 -8.48 -16.57 4.23
N ASP A 8 -9.08 -17.76 4.33
CA ASP A 8 -8.94 -18.83 3.35
C ASP A 8 -9.84 -18.75 2.11
N THR A 9 -10.64 -17.68 1.95
CA THR A 9 -11.60 -17.57 0.84
C THR A 9 -10.86 -17.52 -0.50
N PRO A 10 -11.03 -18.52 -1.40
CA PRO A 10 -10.36 -18.48 -2.69
C PRO A 10 -11.01 -17.44 -3.60
N TYR A 11 -10.18 -16.67 -4.32
CA TYR A 11 -10.62 -15.70 -5.31
C TYR A 11 -10.23 -16.13 -6.71
N MET A 12 -11.09 -15.80 -7.66
CA MET A 12 -10.69 -15.80 -9.06
C MET A 12 -9.84 -14.56 -9.32
N PHE A 13 -8.58 -14.77 -9.68
CA PHE A 13 -7.70 -13.72 -10.17
C PHE A 13 -7.87 -13.65 -11.68
N ASP A 14 -8.57 -12.62 -12.14
CA ASP A 14 -8.97 -12.52 -13.55
C ASP A 14 -7.76 -12.55 -14.48
N GLY A 15 -7.82 -13.41 -15.49
CA GLY A 15 -6.72 -13.64 -16.44
C GLY A 15 -5.46 -14.31 -15.87
N LEU A 16 -5.41 -14.69 -14.59
CA LEU A 16 -4.19 -15.24 -13.95
C LEU A 16 -4.22 -16.76 -13.74
N PHE A 17 -5.36 -17.31 -13.32
CA PHE A 17 -5.52 -18.74 -13.02
C PHE A 17 -6.82 -19.29 -13.60
N ASP A 18 -6.86 -20.57 -13.95
CA ASP A 18 -8.10 -21.22 -14.44
C ASP A 18 -9.13 -21.51 -13.33
N LYS A 19 -8.68 -21.45 -12.06
CA LYS A 19 -9.49 -21.77 -10.87
C LYS A 19 -9.19 -20.78 -9.75
N PRO A 20 -10.15 -20.54 -8.84
CA PRO A 20 -9.91 -19.71 -7.67
C PRO A 20 -8.72 -20.18 -6.82
N ARG A 21 -7.94 -19.22 -6.30
CA ARG A 21 -6.77 -19.46 -5.43
C ARG A 21 -6.93 -18.69 -4.13
N SER A 22 -6.40 -19.22 -3.03
CA SER A 22 -6.36 -18.51 -1.73
C SER A 22 -5.00 -17.84 -1.59
N HIS A 23 -4.97 -16.50 -1.63
CA HIS A 23 -3.72 -15.75 -1.48
C HIS A 23 -3.17 -15.89 -0.06
N HIS A 24 -4.03 -15.89 0.96
CA HIS A 24 -3.67 -16.19 2.35
C HIS A 24 -2.93 -17.52 2.53
N LYS A 25 -3.44 -18.62 1.95
CA LYS A 25 -2.72 -19.91 2.03
C LYS A 25 -1.36 -19.85 1.33
N MET A 26 -1.29 -19.17 0.19
CA MET A 26 -0.04 -19.04 -0.55
C MET A 26 0.99 -18.22 0.24
N SER A 27 0.58 -17.12 0.89
CA SER A 27 1.46 -16.28 1.70
C SER A 27 1.93 -16.95 3.00
N HIS A 28 1.18 -17.90 3.54
CA HIS A 28 1.63 -18.75 4.66
C HIS A 28 2.55 -19.91 4.23
N ASN A 29 2.41 -20.42 3.00
CA ASN A 29 3.08 -21.64 2.56
C ASN A 29 4.08 -21.37 1.42
N GLN A 30 4.84 -20.28 1.53
CA GLN A 30 5.75 -19.79 0.49
C GLN A 30 6.73 -20.87 0.00
N THR A 31 7.26 -21.72 0.90
CA THR A 31 8.18 -22.81 0.54
C THR A 31 7.63 -23.81 -0.48
N THR A 32 6.30 -23.92 -0.60
CA THR A 32 5.63 -24.85 -1.51
C THR A 32 4.75 -24.16 -2.55
N MET A 33 4.44 -22.87 -2.37
CA MET A 33 3.50 -22.11 -3.22
C MET A 33 4.11 -20.82 -3.79
N ILE A 34 5.42 -20.63 -3.70
CA ILE A 34 6.09 -19.38 -4.11
C ILE A 34 5.78 -18.97 -5.55
N ASP A 35 5.77 -19.91 -6.50
CA ASP A 35 5.58 -19.58 -7.91
C ASP A 35 4.20 -18.97 -8.20
N ASP A 36 3.17 -19.44 -7.51
CA ASP A 36 1.83 -18.90 -7.65
C ASP A 36 1.62 -17.64 -6.80
N LEU A 37 2.32 -17.52 -5.66
CA LEU A 37 2.35 -16.29 -4.88
C LEU A 37 2.97 -15.13 -5.67
N LEU A 38 4.12 -15.34 -6.31
CA LEU A 38 4.80 -14.34 -7.14
C LEU A 38 3.92 -13.84 -8.29
N LYS A 39 3.12 -14.74 -8.89
CA LYS A 39 2.13 -14.37 -9.92
C LYS A 39 1.05 -13.45 -9.36
N VAL A 40 0.54 -13.74 -8.15
CA VAL A 40 -0.47 -12.90 -7.48
C VAL A 40 0.12 -11.55 -7.08
N ASP A 41 1.34 -11.51 -6.54
CA ASP A 41 2.03 -10.27 -6.18
C ASP A 41 2.19 -9.36 -7.40
N ARG A 42 2.65 -9.94 -8.52
CA ARG A 42 2.74 -9.23 -9.80
C ARG A 42 1.37 -8.73 -10.26
N PHE A 43 0.34 -9.58 -10.22
CA PHE A 43 -1.01 -9.20 -10.63
C PHE A 43 -1.53 -8.01 -9.81
N HIS A 44 -1.37 -8.01 -8.48
CA HIS A 44 -1.76 -6.89 -7.63
C HIS A 44 -0.99 -5.61 -7.96
N MET A 45 0.31 -5.71 -8.21
CA MET A 45 1.13 -4.57 -8.65
C MET A 45 0.67 -4.02 -10.00
N GLU A 46 0.30 -4.89 -10.95
CA GLU A 46 -0.26 -4.48 -12.24
C GLU A 46 -1.60 -3.77 -12.07
N GLN A 47 -2.48 -4.21 -11.16
CA GLN A 47 -3.73 -3.51 -10.84
C GLN A 47 -3.48 -2.15 -10.16
N TYR A 48 -2.49 -2.07 -9.27
CA TYR A 48 -2.09 -0.82 -8.63
C TYR A 48 -1.60 0.20 -9.67
N VAL A 49 -0.72 -0.23 -10.58
CA VAL A 49 -0.23 0.60 -11.70
C VAL A 49 -1.37 1.01 -12.63
N TYR A 50 -2.28 0.09 -12.96
CA TYR A 50 -3.45 0.40 -13.78
C TYR A 50 -4.28 1.53 -13.15
N LEU A 51 -4.61 1.44 -11.85
CA LEU A 51 -5.37 2.47 -11.16
C LEU A 51 -4.63 3.82 -11.10
N ILE A 52 -3.32 3.81 -10.84
CA ILE A 52 -2.49 5.01 -10.93
C ILE A 52 -2.62 5.66 -12.31
N GLN A 53 -2.42 4.90 -13.38
CA GLN A 53 -2.50 5.41 -14.75
C GLN A 53 -3.89 5.95 -15.07
N ARG A 54 -4.95 5.31 -14.58
CA ARG A 54 -6.33 5.80 -14.73
C ARG A 54 -6.51 7.15 -14.04
N MET A 55 -6.06 7.28 -12.78
CA MET A 55 -6.17 8.53 -12.02
C MET A 55 -5.33 9.67 -12.61
N MET A 56 -4.15 9.38 -13.17
CA MET A 56 -3.33 10.38 -13.87
C MET A 56 -4.01 10.96 -15.12
N ASN A 57 -4.90 10.20 -15.75
CA ASN A 57 -5.58 10.61 -16.99
C ASN A 57 -6.96 11.24 -16.75
N ILE A 58 -7.36 11.41 -15.49
CA ILE A 58 -8.61 12.09 -15.12
C ILE A 58 -8.23 13.48 -14.64
N GLN A 59 -8.73 14.52 -15.30
CA GLN A 59 -8.61 15.89 -14.82
C GLN A 59 -9.69 16.16 -13.77
N ASP A 60 -9.28 16.77 -12.67
CA ASP A 60 -10.16 17.24 -11.62
C ASP A 60 -10.56 18.71 -11.86
N ALA A 61 -11.53 19.23 -11.10
CA ALA A 61 -12.11 20.55 -11.35
C ALA A 61 -11.13 21.72 -11.16
N ASP A 62 -10.05 21.51 -10.41
CA ASP A 62 -8.98 22.49 -10.15
C ASP A 62 -7.88 22.50 -11.23
N GLY A 63 -7.99 21.63 -12.25
CA GLY A 63 -7.02 21.48 -13.33
C GLY A 63 -5.85 20.54 -13.02
N ALA A 64 -5.78 19.96 -11.81
CA ALA A 64 -4.85 18.89 -11.47
C ALA A 64 -5.39 17.52 -11.93
N THR A 65 -4.59 16.47 -11.83
CA THR A 65 -5.08 15.11 -12.07
C THR A 65 -5.76 14.56 -10.81
N LEU A 66 -6.67 13.58 -10.95
CA LEU A 66 -7.26 12.89 -9.80
C LEU A 66 -6.17 12.27 -8.89
N LEU A 67 -5.06 11.81 -9.46
CA LEU A 67 -3.93 11.31 -8.68
C LEU A 67 -3.25 12.41 -7.86
N ASP A 68 -3.15 13.64 -8.37
CA ASP A 68 -2.58 14.76 -7.62
C ASP A 68 -3.42 15.11 -6.37
N ASN A 69 -4.73 14.89 -6.44
CA ASN A 69 -5.67 15.10 -5.34
C ASN A 69 -5.92 13.85 -4.47
N THR A 70 -5.26 12.73 -4.76
CA THR A 70 -5.46 11.45 -4.04
C THR A 70 -4.16 10.98 -3.40
N LEU A 71 -4.22 10.48 -2.16
CA LEU A 71 -3.18 9.62 -1.60
C LEU A 71 -3.57 8.17 -1.80
N PHE A 72 -2.83 7.47 -2.65
CA PHE A 72 -3.09 6.07 -2.94
C PHE A 72 -2.00 5.22 -2.32
N THR A 73 -2.35 4.50 -1.25
CA THR A 73 -1.41 3.65 -0.51
C THR A 73 -1.67 2.18 -0.79
N PHE A 74 -0.61 1.44 -1.11
CA PHE A 74 -0.61 0.01 -1.35
C PHE A 74 0.45 -0.66 -0.48
N GLY A 75 0.16 -1.84 0.04
CA GLY A 75 1.10 -2.57 0.88
C GLY A 75 0.46 -3.70 1.67
N SER A 76 1.23 -4.22 2.62
CA SER A 76 0.87 -5.32 3.50
C SER A 76 0.93 -4.91 4.98
N GLY A 77 0.09 -5.55 5.81
CA GLY A 77 0.19 -5.45 7.27
C GLY A 77 1.21 -6.42 7.89
N LEU A 78 1.87 -7.23 7.05
CA LEU A 78 2.94 -8.17 7.42
C LEU A 78 4.14 -7.98 6.49
N GLY A 79 5.35 -8.01 7.05
CA GLY A 79 6.61 -8.09 6.29
C GLY A 79 6.85 -9.49 5.73
N ASP A 80 6.52 -10.52 6.52
CA ASP A 80 6.49 -11.92 6.07
C ASP A 80 5.19 -12.61 6.50
N GLY A 81 4.47 -13.12 5.51
CA GLY A 81 3.26 -13.90 5.73
C GLY A 81 3.54 -15.26 6.38
N SER A 82 4.68 -15.91 6.12
CA SER A 82 4.93 -17.28 6.58
C SER A 82 5.15 -17.36 8.10
N THR A 83 5.81 -16.34 8.66
CA THR A 83 6.13 -16.24 10.09
C THR A 83 5.32 -15.21 10.86
N HIS A 84 4.34 -14.56 10.20
CA HIS A 84 3.56 -13.44 10.75
C HIS A 84 4.42 -12.32 11.31
N GLN A 85 5.48 -11.94 10.58
CA GLN A 85 6.32 -10.82 10.97
C GLN A 85 5.61 -9.49 10.70
N TYR A 86 5.52 -8.64 11.74
CA TYR A 86 4.88 -7.32 11.70
C TYR A 86 5.88 -6.16 11.51
N ASN A 87 7.16 -6.47 11.28
CA ASN A 87 8.21 -5.51 10.94
C ASN A 87 8.42 -5.46 9.41
N ASP A 88 9.26 -4.53 8.94
CA ASP A 88 9.67 -4.39 7.54
C ASP A 88 8.50 -4.39 6.53
N LEU A 89 7.44 -3.66 6.88
CA LEU A 89 6.21 -3.62 6.10
C LEU A 89 6.46 -3.00 4.70
N PRO A 90 6.10 -3.69 3.61
CA PRO A 90 6.25 -3.15 2.26
C PRO A 90 5.10 -2.18 1.97
N ILE A 91 5.39 -0.87 2.04
CA ILE A 91 4.41 0.19 1.79
C ILE A 91 4.87 1.05 0.61
N ILE A 92 3.95 1.27 -0.34
CA ILE A 92 4.11 2.16 -1.49
C ILE A 92 3.01 3.23 -1.41
N VAL A 93 3.38 4.49 -1.59
CA VAL A 93 2.43 5.60 -1.68
C VAL A 93 2.61 6.32 -3.02
N ALA A 94 1.50 6.58 -3.70
CA ALA A 94 1.44 7.39 -4.90
C ALA A 94 0.44 8.56 -4.73
N GLY A 95 0.65 9.62 -5.52
CA GLY A 95 -0.21 10.80 -5.53
C GLY A 95 0.10 11.83 -4.44
N GLY A 96 -0.87 12.71 -4.18
CA GLY A 96 -0.71 13.88 -3.31
C GLY A 96 -0.08 15.10 -3.99
N GLY A 97 0.15 15.02 -5.30
CA GLY A 97 0.62 16.13 -6.13
C GLY A 97 1.91 16.75 -5.59
N ASN A 98 1.90 18.08 -5.44
CA ASN A 98 3.05 18.82 -4.91
C ASN A 98 3.16 18.78 -3.39
N ARG A 99 2.26 18.10 -2.67
CA ARG A 99 2.33 17.98 -1.20
C ARG A 99 3.26 16.84 -0.76
N THR A 100 3.56 15.88 -1.64
CA THR A 100 4.43 14.74 -1.33
C THR A 100 5.77 14.84 -2.06
N THR A 101 6.81 14.29 -1.45
CA THR A 101 8.11 14.13 -2.10
C THR A 101 8.12 12.83 -2.90
N ARG A 102 8.43 12.92 -4.20
CA ARG A 102 8.39 11.79 -5.15
C ARG A 102 9.77 11.13 -5.28
N GLY A 103 9.78 9.86 -5.70
CA GLY A 103 11.03 9.13 -5.98
C GLY A 103 11.85 8.78 -4.74
N MET A 104 11.21 8.78 -3.57
CA MET A 104 11.85 8.51 -2.30
C MET A 104 11.77 7.02 -1.94
N HIS A 105 12.80 6.53 -1.26
CA HIS A 105 12.80 5.24 -0.58
C HIS A 105 13.19 5.49 0.88
N PHE A 106 12.26 5.23 1.79
CA PHE A 106 12.48 5.38 3.23
C PHE A 106 12.71 4.01 3.86
N HIS A 107 13.92 3.78 4.35
CA HIS A 107 14.20 2.67 5.25
C HIS A 107 14.13 3.19 6.69
N MET A 108 13.03 2.91 7.36
CA MET A 108 12.81 3.36 8.74
C MET A 108 13.63 2.53 9.72
N SER A 109 14.03 3.14 10.83
CA SER A 109 14.65 2.40 11.93
C SER A 109 13.68 1.38 12.51
N GLU A 110 14.22 0.26 13.01
CA GLU A 110 13.43 -0.78 13.66
C GLU A 110 12.59 -0.20 14.80
N GLY A 111 11.35 -0.69 14.92
CA GLY A 111 10.39 -0.20 15.91
C GLY A 111 9.65 1.09 15.51
N THR A 112 9.91 1.67 14.34
CA THR A 112 9.12 2.80 13.82
C THR A 112 7.69 2.34 13.52
N PRO A 113 6.65 2.88 14.19
CA PRO A 113 5.28 2.48 13.94
C PRO A 113 4.79 2.92 12.55
N LEU A 114 4.06 2.06 11.85
CA LEU A 114 3.38 2.42 10.59
C LEU A 114 2.39 3.58 10.80
N ALA A 115 1.85 3.73 12.01
CA ALA A 115 0.99 4.84 12.38
C ALA A 115 1.63 6.23 12.16
N ASN A 116 2.97 6.33 12.15
CA ASN A 116 3.66 7.56 11.80
C ASN A 116 3.32 8.01 10.36
N LEU A 117 3.15 7.08 9.41
CA LEU A 117 2.70 7.41 8.05
C LEU A 117 1.29 7.99 8.06
N TRP A 118 0.37 7.36 8.79
CA TRP A 118 -1.02 7.80 8.86
C TRP A 118 -1.18 9.16 9.53
N LEU A 119 -0.45 9.38 10.63
CA LEU A 119 -0.38 10.70 11.28
C LEU A 119 0.13 11.77 10.30
N THR A 120 1.21 11.45 9.58
CA THR A 120 1.80 12.38 8.61
C THR A 120 0.83 12.74 7.48
N GLN A 121 0.12 11.75 6.93
CA GLN A 121 -0.90 11.97 5.90
C GLN A 121 -2.09 12.78 6.43
N ALA A 122 -2.57 12.48 7.63
CA ALA A 122 -3.67 13.20 8.26
C ALA A 122 -3.34 14.68 8.49
N GLN A 123 -2.17 14.97 9.04
CA GLN A 123 -1.70 16.35 9.24
C GLN A 123 -1.49 17.08 7.91
N MET A 124 -0.92 16.42 6.90
CA MET A 124 -0.79 16.99 5.55
C MET A 124 -2.15 17.34 4.93
N MET A 125 -3.20 16.57 5.23
CA MET A 125 -4.58 16.86 4.83
C MET A 125 -5.27 17.93 5.69
N GLY A 126 -4.56 18.55 6.64
CA GLY A 126 -5.05 19.63 7.50
C GLY A 126 -5.85 19.14 8.70
N VAL A 127 -5.79 17.85 9.04
CA VAL A 127 -6.44 17.31 10.24
C VAL A 127 -5.63 17.70 11.48
N PRO A 128 -6.20 18.46 12.44
CA PRO A 128 -5.45 18.98 13.59
C PRO A 128 -5.34 17.92 14.70
N ILE A 129 -4.56 16.87 14.46
CA ILE A 129 -4.28 15.81 15.44
C ILE A 129 -2.79 15.72 15.73
N ASP A 130 -2.45 15.48 17.00
CA ASP A 130 -1.06 15.35 17.45
C ASP A 130 -0.59 13.88 17.45
N THR A 131 -1.52 12.93 17.51
CA THR A 131 -1.23 11.49 17.54
C THR A 131 -2.30 10.69 16.79
N PHE A 132 -1.92 9.52 16.30
CA PHE A 132 -2.81 8.52 15.73
C PHE A 132 -2.35 7.12 16.14
N ALA A 133 -3.22 6.33 16.78
CA ALA A 133 -2.87 5.00 17.29
C ALA A 133 -1.57 5.00 18.12
N ASP A 134 -0.59 4.21 17.73
CA ASP A 134 0.73 4.09 18.37
C ASP A 134 1.80 4.99 17.73
N SER A 135 1.42 6.02 16.97
CA SER A 135 2.36 6.95 16.36
C SER A 135 3.24 7.63 17.40
N THR A 136 4.53 7.76 17.10
CA THR A 136 5.51 8.45 17.95
C THR A 136 6.04 9.74 17.33
N ASP A 137 5.96 9.90 16.01
CA ASP A 137 6.41 11.08 15.26
C ASP A 137 5.79 11.08 13.84
N VAL A 138 6.10 12.10 13.04
CA VAL A 138 5.84 12.15 11.60
C VAL A 138 7.02 11.62 10.78
N ILE A 139 6.75 11.24 9.52
CA ILE A 139 7.78 10.86 8.55
C ILE A 139 8.36 12.13 7.92
N ARG A 140 9.54 12.54 8.39
CA ARG A 140 10.27 13.70 7.84
C ARG A 140 10.71 13.44 6.40
N GLY A 141 10.55 14.46 5.55
CA GLY A 141 10.95 14.41 4.14
C GLY A 141 9.98 13.65 3.22
N TYR A 142 8.87 13.11 3.74
CA TYR A 142 7.79 12.53 2.93
C TYR A 142 6.81 13.60 2.41
N VAL A 143 6.51 14.60 3.25
CA VAL A 143 5.63 15.73 2.93
C VAL A 143 6.49 16.95 2.65
N ASN A 144 6.15 17.67 1.57
CA ASN A 144 6.75 18.97 1.28
C ASN A 144 6.15 20.01 2.23
N GLY A 145 6.99 20.64 3.05
CA GLY A 145 6.63 21.71 3.97
C GLY A 145 6.57 23.07 3.30
#